data_AF-A0A6J8C8Z8-F1
#
_entry.id   AF-A0A6J8C8Z8-F1
#
_cell.length_a   1.000
_cell.length_b   1.000
_cell.length_c   1.000
_cell.angle_alpha   90.00
_cell.angle_beta   90.00
_cell.angle_gamma   90.00
#
_symmetry.space_group_name_H-M   'P 1'
#
loop_
_entity.id
_entity.type
_entity.pdbx_description
1 polymer ?
#
loop_
_entity_poly.entity_id
_entity_poly.type
_entity_poly.pdbx_seq_one_letter_code
_entity_poly.pdbx_strand_id
1 'polypeptide(L)'
;MVKELLDVNNSLICVGASVRNQADVFVSDMQTDCFSQDNWITLKDQSSIPEDLKTTPRFIKQRSEEWFQLREKFKVTGSSLYKALGLDLLKNQQSHFDKVISDKKSTEEFSEEVKKRMEHGTINEINATATLVSKFLPFYYPEMKYIEEGVHLVNDNDQPYIIVSPDGSLGYMDTLSSNDPVPLNWMRVQVSSGNRVQNTSAL
;
A
#
# COMPACT_ATOMS: atom_id res chain seq x y z
N MET A 1 -1.40 26.06 22.39
CA MET A 1 -0.50 26.17 21.23
C MET A 1 -0.70 25.07 20.19
N VAL A 2 -0.31 23.79 20.42
CA VAL A 2 -0.45 22.75 19.37
C VAL A 2 -1.91 22.52 18.95
N LYS A 3 -2.84 22.47 19.91
CA LYS A 3 -4.27 22.31 19.62
C LYS A 3 -4.83 23.45 18.76
N GLU A 4 -4.51 24.70 19.12
CA GLU A 4 -4.95 25.88 18.37
C GLU A 4 -4.44 25.87 16.92
N LEU A 5 -3.19 25.43 16.70
CA LEU A 5 -2.63 25.27 15.36
C LEU A 5 -3.37 24.19 14.55
N LEU A 6 -3.73 23.08 15.19
CA LEU A 6 -4.53 22.02 14.54
C LEU A 6 -5.94 22.51 14.21
N ASP A 7 -6.56 23.30 15.08
CA ASP A 7 -7.90 23.86 14.86
C ASP A 7 -7.90 24.86 13.69
N VAL A 8 -6.87 25.71 13.60
CA VAL A 8 -6.66 26.61 12.44
C VAL A 8 -6.45 25.81 11.16
N ASN A 9 -5.58 24.78 11.19
CA ASN A 9 -5.34 23.94 10.02
C ASN A 9 -6.62 23.22 9.56
N ASN A 10 -7.41 22.68 10.49
CA ASN A 10 -8.68 22.03 10.17
C ASN A 10 -9.68 23.01 9.52
N SER A 11 -9.72 24.25 10.00
CA SER A 11 -10.56 25.31 9.43
C SER A 11 -10.13 25.68 8.00
N LEU A 12 -8.82 25.81 7.76
CA LEU A 12 -8.28 26.11 6.43
C LEU A 12 -8.59 25.00 5.42
N ILE A 13 -8.39 23.74 5.81
CA ILE A 13 -8.64 22.58 4.95
C ILE A 13 -10.15 22.45 4.67
N CYS A 14 -11.02 22.72 5.64
CA CYS A 14 -12.47 22.72 5.47
C CYS A 14 -12.95 23.74 4.42
N VAL A 15 -12.47 24.98 4.53
CA VAL A 15 -12.77 26.03 3.53
C VAL A 15 -12.24 25.61 2.15
N GLY A 16 -11.03 25.07 2.10
CA GLY A 16 -10.42 24.58 0.87
C GLY A 16 -11.19 23.44 0.21
N ALA A 17 -11.66 22.46 0.98
CA ALA A 17 -12.50 21.36 0.47
C ALA A 17 -13.85 21.89 -0.05
N SER A 18 -14.44 22.89 0.63
CA SER A 18 -15.67 23.54 0.19
C SER A 18 -15.51 24.26 -1.15
N VAL A 19 -14.40 25.00 -1.32
CA VAL A 19 -14.05 25.65 -2.61
C VAL A 19 -13.87 24.64 -3.74
N ARG A 20 -13.46 23.41 -3.41
CA ARG A 20 -13.29 22.29 -4.36
C ARG A 20 -14.54 21.43 -4.53
N ASN A 21 -15.69 21.84 -3.98
CA ASN A 21 -16.95 21.10 -4.02
C ASN A 21 -16.84 19.69 -3.41
N GLN A 22 -16.06 19.55 -2.33
CA GLN A 22 -15.87 18.31 -1.57
C GLN A 22 -16.28 18.47 -0.11
N ALA A 23 -17.18 19.42 0.20
CA ALA A 23 -17.64 19.65 1.57
C ALA A 23 -18.32 18.40 2.17
N ASP A 24 -19.01 17.63 1.33
CA ASP A 24 -19.79 16.45 1.75
C ASP A 24 -18.89 15.27 2.17
N VAL A 25 -17.67 15.22 1.65
CA VAL A 25 -16.66 14.19 2.00
C VAL A 25 -15.73 14.69 3.11
N PHE A 26 -15.67 16.00 3.36
CA PHE A 26 -14.82 16.55 4.40
C PHE A 26 -15.45 16.40 5.79
N VAL A 27 -14.72 15.85 6.74
CA VAL A 27 -15.18 15.74 8.14
C VAL A 27 -14.38 16.67 9.05
N SER A 28 -15.04 17.70 9.57
CA SER A 28 -14.43 18.67 10.49
C SER A 28 -14.17 18.11 11.88
N ASP A 29 -14.89 17.08 12.29
CA ASP A 29 -14.85 16.53 13.64
C ASP A 29 -13.52 15.82 13.95
N MET A 30 -13.24 15.63 15.24
CA MET A 30 -12.05 14.89 15.72
C MET A 30 -12.23 13.37 15.65
N GLN A 31 -13.46 12.88 15.61
CA GLN A 31 -13.77 11.48 15.35
C GLN A 31 -14.41 11.37 13.97
N THR A 32 -13.86 10.48 13.15
CA THR A 32 -14.34 10.24 11.79
C THR A 32 -14.60 8.76 11.65
N ASP A 33 -15.83 8.42 11.28
CA ASP A 33 -16.14 7.08 10.78
C ASP A 33 -15.71 6.98 9.32
N CYS A 34 -14.58 6.33 9.08
CA CYS A 34 -14.06 6.14 7.73
C CYS A 34 -14.97 5.26 6.86
N PHE A 35 -15.76 4.34 7.43
CA PHE A 35 -16.59 3.42 6.64
C PHE A 35 -17.74 4.13 5.90
N SER A 36 -18.03 5.38 6.26
CA SER A 36 -19.01 6.24 5.60
C SER A 36 -18.45 7.02 4.40
N GLN A 37 -17.15 6.94 4.13
CA GLN A 37 -16.45 7.82 3.19
C GLN A 37 -16.36 7.21 1.77
N ASP A 38 -16.96 7.87 0.78
CA ASP A 38 -17.04 7.41 -0.62
C ASP A 38 -15.68 7.34 -1.36
N ASN A 39 -14.66 7.99 -0.80
CA ASN A 39 -13.30 8.00 -1.31
C ASN A 39 -12.38 6.98 -0.63
N TRP A 40 -12.95 6.04 0.13
CA TRP A 40 -12.26 4.85 0.62
C TRP A 40 -12.83 3.58 -0.03
N ILE A 41 -11.95 2.75 -0.59
CA ILE A 41 -12.27 1.44 -1.14
C ILE A 41 -11.57 0.39 -0.30
N THR A 42 -12.33 -0.47 0.36
CA THR A 42 -11.80 -1.50 1.27
C THR A 42 -11.80 -2.86 0.61
N LEU A 43 -10.88 -3.73 1.00
CA LEU A 43 -10.98 -5.14 0.66
C LEU A 43 -12.13 -5.77 1.43
N LYS A 44 -12.91 -6.59 0.73
CA LYS A 44 -13.95 -7.42 1.34
C LYS A 44 -13.31 -8.57 2.10
N ASP A 45 -14.04 -9.08 3.09
CA ASP A 45 -13.64 -10.30 3.76
C ASP A 45 -13.70 -11.49 2.79
N GLN A 46 -12.84 -12.48 3.02
CA GLN A 46 -12.64 -13.59 2.08
C GLN A 46 -13.88 -14.46 1.88
N SER A 47 -14.83 -14.46 2.81
CA SER A 47 -16.15 -15.09 2.66
C SER A 47 -17.00 -14.47 1.54
N SER A 48 -16.74 -13.20 1.21
CA SER A 48 -17.52 -12.38 0.28
C SER A 48 -16.85 -12.21 -1.08
N ILE A 49 -15.65 -12.76 -1.26
CA ILE A 49 -14.88 -12.72 -2.50
C ILE A 49 -15.20 -13.97 -3.34
N PRO A 50 -15.37 -13.86 -4.67
CA PRO A 50 -15.49 -15.00 -5.58
C PRO A 50 -14.33 -16.00 -5.42
N GLU A 51 -14.61 -17.30 -5.49
CA GLU A 51 -13.64 -18.38 -5.20
C GLU A 51 -12.36 -18.30 -6.06
N ASP A 52 -12.52 -17.89 -7.31
CA ASP A 52 -11.45 -17.66 -8.29
C ASP A 52 -10.49 -16.53 -7.87
N LEU A 53 -11.00 -15.53 -7.15
CA LEU A 53 -10.22 -14.37 -6.69
C LEU A 53 -9.62 -14.57 -5.29
N LYS A 54 -10.11 -15.53 -4.50
CA LYS A 54 -9.61 -15.77 -3.13
C LYS A 54 -8.14 -16.17 -3.06
N THR A 55 -7.60 -16.73 -4.13
CA THR A 55 -6.17 -17.12 -4.22
C THR A 55 -5.31 -16.02 -4.82
N THR A 56 -5.92 -14.96 -5.37
CA THR A 56 -5.20 -13.86 -5.98
C THR A 56 -4.60 -12.97 -4.89
N PRO A 57 -3.26 -12.82 -4.82
CA PRO A 57 -2.58 -12.13 -3.73
C PRO A 57 -3.12 -10.72 -3.44
N ARG A 58 -3.52 -9.98 -4.48
CA ARG A 58 -4.00 -8.60 -4.37
C ARG A 58 -5.30 -8.44 -3.60
N PHE A 59 -6.07 -9.51 -3.41
CA PHE A 59 -7.31 -9.50 -2.64
C PHE A 59 -7.17 -10.15 -1.25
N ILE A 60 -5.96 -10.58 -0.87
CA ILE A 60 -5.69 -11.12 0.46
C ILE A 60 -5.46 -9.96 1.43
N LYS A 61 -6.38 -9.81 2.38
CA LYS A 61 -6.37 -8.73 3.36
C LYS A 61 -5.17 -8.82 4.31
N GLN A 62 -4.54 -7.69 4.57
CA GLN A 62 -3.41 -7.61 5.51
C GLN A 62 -3.82 -8.11 6.90
N ARG A 63 -2.91 -8.85 7.56
CA ARG A 63 -3.13 -9.52 8.86
C ARG A 63 -4.16 -10.67 8.86
N SER A 64 -4.68 -11.09 7.71
CA SER A 64 -5.44 -12.35 7.64
C SER A 64 -4.51 -13.56 7.81
N GLU A 65 -5.08 -14.72 8.13
CA GLU A 65 -4.31 -15.96 8.26
C GLU A 65 -3.63 -16.34 6.93
N GLU A 66 -4.35 -16.17 5.82
CA GLU A 66 -3.87 -16.39 4.46
C GLU A 66 -2.72 -15.45 4.11
N TRP A 67 -2.74 -14.22 4.62
CA TRP A 67 -1.65 -13.27 4.46
C TRP A 67 -0.37 -13.74 5.16
N PHE A 68 -0.48 -14.24 6.40
CA PHE A 68 0.67 -14.82 7.11
C PHE A 68 1.21 -16.04 6.38
N GLN A 69 0.34 -16.99 6.03
CA GLN A 69 0.71 -18.21 5.30
C GLN A 69 1.34 -17.91 3.94
N LEU A 70 0.85 -16.89 3.23
CA LEU A 70 1.45 -16.48 1.96
C LEU A 70 2.85 -15.91 2.20
N ARG A 71 3.03 -15.03 3.18
CA ARG A 71 4.32 -14.39 3.47
C ARG A 71 5.39 -15.35 3.97
N GLU A 72 5.01 -16.42 4.69
CA GLU A 72 5.96 -17.45 5.13
C GLU A 72 6.63 -18.19 3.97
N LYS A 73 5.98 -18.26 2.80
CA LYS A 73 6.54 -18.90 1.60
C LYS A 73 7.64 -18.07 0.94
N PHE A 74 7.81 -16.81 1.35
CA PHE A 74 8.74 -15.88 0.73
C PHE A 74 9.94 -15.59 1.63
N LYS A 75 11.11 -15.63 0.99
CA LYS A 75 12.40 -15.32 1.61
C LYS A 75 12.59 -13.84 1.87
N VAL A 76 12.04 -12.99 0.99
CA VAL A 76 12.19 -11.53 1.06
C VAL A 76 10.82 -10.87 1.02
N THR A 77 10.60 -9.98 1.99
CA THR A 77 9.41 -9.14 2.11
C THR A 77 9.78 -7.69 1.82
N GLY A 78 8.82 -6.83 1.46
CA GLY A 78 9.08 -5.40 1.25
C GLY A 78 9.83 -4.74 2.42
N SER A 79 9.46 -5.07 3.66
CA SER A 79 10.12 -4.61 4.88
C SER A 79 11.51 -5.20 5.16
N SER A 80 11.86 -6.34 4.54
CA SER A 80 13.19 -6.96 4.69
C SER A 80 14.10 -6.75 3.48
N LEU A 81 13.59 -6.18 2.38
CA LEU A 81 14.33 -5.94 1.14
C LEU A 81 15.60 -5.12 1.36
N TYR A 82 15.54 -4.08 2.20
CA TYR A 82 16.71 -3.26 2.52
C TYR A 82 17.86 -4.08 3.13
N LYS A 83 17.53 -5.05 4.00
CA LYS A 83 18.49 -5.99 4.59
C LYS A 83 18.99 -7.00 3.57
N ALA A 84 18.08 -7.52 2.74
CA ALA A 84 18.39 -8.48 1.68
C ALA A 84 19.36 -7.91 0.62
N LEU A 85 19.25 -6.62 0.31
CA LEU A 85 20.14 -5.92 -0.62
C LEU A 85 21.51 -5.57 -0.03
N GLY A 86 21.75 -5.86 1.26
CA GLY A 86 23.01 -5.52 1.90
C GLY A 86 23.21 -4.03 2.15
N LEU A 87 22.12 -3.27 2.30
CA LEU A 87 22.17 -1.82 2.56
C LEU A 87 22.12 -1.49 4.06
N ASP A 88 21.90 -2.49 4.92
CA ASP A 88 21.92 -2.36 6.38
C ASP A 88 23.32 -2.64 6.96
N LEU A 89 23.49 -2.60 8.28
CA LEU A 89 24.73 -2.99 8.94
C LEU A 89 25.07 -4.47 8.67
N LEU A 90 26.37 -4.79 8.51
CA LEU A 90 26.85 -6.16 8.22
C LEU A 90 26.26 -7.22 9.16
N LYS A 91 26.08 -6.90 10.46
CA LYS A 91 25.45 -7.80 11.44
C LYS A 91 24.00 -8.13 11.09
N ASN A 92 23.22 -7.14 10.65
CA ASN A 92 21.82 -7.30 10.27
C ASN A 92 21.67 -8.09 8.96
N GLN A 93 22.62 -7.92 8.04
CA GLN A 93 22.70 -8.70 6.80
C GLN A 93 22.99 -10.18 7.09
N GLN A 94 23.99 -10.45 7.94
CA GLN A 94 24.33 -11.82 8.34
C GLN A 94 23.16 -12.50 9.05
N SER A 95 22.48 -11.80 9.96
CA SER A 95 21.26 -12.29 10.61
C SER A 95 20.15 -12.63 9.59
N HIS A 96 19.92 -11.76 8.60
CA HIS A 96 18.96 -12.03 7.54
C HIS A 96 19.35 -13.24 6.67
N PHE A 97 20.62 -13.34 6.27
CA PHE A 97 21.13 -14.49 5.51
C PHE A 97 20.98 -15.79 6.29
N ASP A 98 21.38 -15.82 7.57
CA ASP A 98 21.27 -17.00 8.42
C ASP A 98 19.81 -17.43 8.63
N LYS A 99 18.89 -16.47 8.75
CA LYS A 99 17.45 -16.74 8.87
C LYS A 99 16.85 -17.32 7.60
N VAL A 100 17.23 -16.79 6.43
CA VAL A 100 16.52 -17.01 5.16
C VAL A 100 17.16 -18.10 4.29
N ILE A 101 18.48 -18.30 4.42
CA ILE A 101 19.26 -19.24 3.62
C ILE A 101 19.73 -20.43 4.46
N SER A 102 20.16 -20.19 5.69
CA SER A 102 20.70 -21.24 6.56
C SER A 102 19.64 -21.94 7.43
N ASP A 103 18.35 -21.56 7.31
CA ASP A 103 17.23 -22.00 8.16
C ASP A 103 17.52 -21.99 9.67
N LYS A 104 18.50 -21.17 10.10
CA LYS A 104 18.76 -20.98 11.52
C LYS A 104 17.58 -20.18 12.05
N LYS A 105 16.77 -20.80 12.90
CA LYS A 105 15.69 -20.11 13.61
C LYS A 105 16.27 -18.87 14.27
N SER A 106 15.94 -17.72 13.71
CA SER A 106 16.23 -16.42 14.30
C SER A 106 15.56 -16.38 15.67
N THR A 107 16.36 -16.46 16.73
CA THR A 107 15.96 -16.21 18.11
C THR A 107 15.78 -14.73 18.42
N GLU A 108 15.95 -13.84 17.43
CA GLU A 108 15.64 -12.42 17.59
C GLU A 108 14.12 -12.23 17.67
N GLU A 109 13.58 -12.43 18.88
CA GLU A 109 12.30 -11.84 19.25
C GLU A 109 12.43 -10.31 19.18
N PHE A 110 11.41 -9.67 18.64
CA PHE A 110 11.34 -8.21 18.68
C PHE A 110 11.43 -7.74 20.14
N SER A 111 12.17 -6.66 20.38
CA SER A 111 12.17 -6.05 21.71
C SER A 111 10.76 -5.62 22.09
N GLU A 112 10.46 -5.60 23.38
CA GLU A 112 9.15 -5.16 23.90
C GLU A 112 8.77 -3.75 23.43
N GLU A 113 9.76 -2.89 23.23
CA GLU A 113 9.53 -1.55 22.66
C GLU A 113 9.07 -1.62 21.20
N VAL A 114 9.68 -2.48 20.39
CA VAL A 114 9.28 -2.67 18.98
C VAL A 114 7.88 -3.27 18.91
N LYS A 115 7.56 -4.26 19.75
CA LYS A 115 6.21 -4.83 19.83
C LYS A 115 5.16 -3.77 20.14
N LYS A 116 5.41 -2.93 21.15
CA LYS A 116 4.51 -1.80 21.49
C LYS A 116 4.32 -0.82 20.33
N ARG A 117 5.38 -0.51 19.58
CA ARG A 117 5.29 0.36 18.39
C ARG A 117 4.45 -0.29 17.27
N MET A 118 4.62 -1.59 17.05
CA MET A 118 3.84 -2.34 16.06
C MET A 118 2.35 -2.42 16.44
N GLU A 119 2.05 -2.66 17.72
CA GLU A 119 0.68 -2.64 18.26
C GLU A 119 0.05 -1.25 18.15
N HIS A 120 0.78 -0.20 18.54
CA HIS A 120 0.32 1.17 18.40
C HIS A 120 0.01 1.51 16.94
N GLY A 121 0.89 1.12 16.00
CA GLY A 121 0.67 1.30 14.57
C GLY A 121 -0.60 0.58 14.10
N THR A 122 -0.77 -0.67 14.53
CA THR A 122 -1.95 -1.50 14.19
C THR A 122 -3.26 -0.87 14.66
N ILE A 123 -3.30 -0.35 15.89
CA ILE A 123 -4.50 0.27 16.46
C ILE A 123 -4.83 1.60 15.77
N ASN A 124 -3.81 2.37 15.36
CA ASN A 124 -3.99 3.72 14.82
C ASN A 124 -4.02 3.81 13.30
N GLU A 125 -3.78 2.71 12.59
CA GLU A 125 -3.82 2.66 11.12
C GLU A 125 -5.15 3.17 10.58
N ILE A 126 -6.26 2.74 11.20
CA ILE A 126 -7.61 3.19 10.82
C ILE A 126 -7.80 4.70 11.02
N ASN A 127 -7.19 5.29 12.05
CA ASN A 127 -7.25 6.72 12.30
C ASN A 127 -6.43 7.51 11.26
N ALA A 128 -5.29 6.95 10.84
CA ALA A 128 -4.48 7.53 9.77
C ALA A 128 -5.23 7.48 8.43
N THR A 129 -5.84 6.35 8.10
CA THR A 129 -6.69 6.19 6.92
C THR A 129 -7.88 7.15 6.97
N ALA A 130 -8.60 7.23 8.08
CA ALA A 130 -9.72 8.16 8.27
C ALA A 130 -9.28 9.61 8.03
N THR A 131 -8.12 10.01 8.55
CA THR A 131 -7.59 11.37 8.35
C THR A 131 -7.22 11.63 6.88
N LEU A 132 -6.62 10.64 6.22
CA LEU A 132 -6.28 10.73 4.80
C LEU A 132 -7.54 10.94 3.95
N VAL A 133 -8.56 10.11 4.15
CA VAL A 133 -9.76 10.13 3.30
C VAL A 133 -10.72 11.27 3.65
N SER A 134 -10.89 11.65 4.92
CA SER A 134 -11.88 12.67 5.29
C SER A 134 -11.32 14.10 5.35
N LYS A 135 -10.00 14.27 5.40
CA LYS A 135 -9.39 15.61 5.52
C LYS A 135 -8.41 15.92 4.40
N PHE A 136 -7.48 15.00 4.14
CA PHE A 136 -6.38 15.29 3.23
C PHE A 136 -6.80 15.21 1.76
N LEU A 137 -7.42 14.10 1.33
CA LEU A 137 -7.83 13.91 -0.07
C LEU A 137 -8.84 14.96 -0.53
N PRO A 138 -9.94 15.26 0.20
CA PRO A 138 -10.95 16.24 -0.23
C PRO A 138 -10.36 17.62 -0.55
N PHE A 139 -9.28 18.00 0.14
CA PHE A 139 -8.63 19.28 -0.07
C PHE A 139 -7.50 19.25 -1.11
N TYR A 140 -6.56 18.32 -1.01
CA TYR A 140 -5.37 18.32 -1.88
C TYR A 140 -5.60 17.58 -3.19
N TYR A 141 -6.32 16.47 -3.15
CA TYR A 141 -6.51 15.53 -4.27
C TYR A 141 -7.97 15.03 -4.32
N PRO A 142 -8.93 15.92 -4.61
CA PRO A 142 -10.37 15.65 -4.44
C PRO A 142 -10.90 14.50 -5.30
N GLU A 143 -10.20 14.18 -6.40
CA GLU A 143 -10.59 13.13 -7.34
C GLU A 143 -9.93 11.78 -7.03
N MET A 144 -8.97 11.74 -6.09
CA MET A 144 -8.30 10.50 -5.71
C MET A 144 -9.09 9.75 -4.65
N LYS A 145 -9.01 8.42 -4.71
CA LYS A 145 -9.50 7.52 -3.68
C LYS A 145 -8.33 6.79 -3.03
N TYR A 146 -8.49 6.46 -1.76
CA TYR A 146 -7.64 5.51 -1.07
C TYR A 146 -8.19 4.11 -1.27
N ILE A 147 -7.35 3.21 -1.77
CA ILE A 147 -7.70 1.84 -2.12
C ILE A 147 -6.87 0.92 -1.24
N GLU A 148 -7.52 0.19 -0.35
CA GLU A 148 -6.91 -0.91 0.38
C GLU A 148 -6.50 -1.98 -0.62
N GLU A 149 -5.24 -2.40 -0.56
CA GLU A 149 -4.69 -3.44 -1.42
C GLU A 149 -4.17 -4.58 -0.57
N GLY A 150 -4.21 -5.78 -1.14
CA GLY A 150 -3.62 -6.95 -0.53
C GLY A 150 -2.15 -7.03 -0.88
N VAL A 151 -1.71 -8.23 -1.23
CA VAL A 151 -0.32 -8.53 -1.47
C VAL A 151 0.04 -8.37 -2.95
N HIS A 152 1.20 -7.76 -3.21
CA HIS A 152 1.85 -7.70 -4.52
C HIS A 152 3.07 -8.62 -4.56
N LEU A 153 3.22 -9.34 -5.67
CA LEU A 153 4.37 -10.22 -5.92
C LEU A 153 5.28 -9.57 -6.95
N VAL A 154 6.57 -9.46 -6.62
CA VAL A 154 7.60 -9.06 -7.58
C VAL A 154 8.28 -10.33 -8.08
N ASN A 155 8.14 -10.56 -9.38
CA ASN A 155 8.64 -11.77 -10.03
C ASN A 155 10.01 -11.51 -10.66
N ASP A 156 10.88 -12.51 -10.61
CA ASP A 156 12.10 -12.62 -11.42
C ASP A 156 12.00 -13.90 -12.25
N ASN A 157 12.09 -13.79 -13.58
CA ASN A 157 11.90 -14.90 -14.52
C ASN A 157 10.63 -15.74 -14.23
N ASP A 158 9.49 -15.06 -14.04
CA ASP A 158 8.18 -15.65 -13.69
C ASP A 158 8.11 -16.39 -12.35
N GLN A 159 9.17 -16.33 -11.53
CA GLN A 159 9.17 -16.85 -10.17
C GLN A 159 8.98 -15.72 -9.17
N PRO A 160 7.98 -15.80 -8.27
CA PRO A 160 7.73 -14.75 -7.31
C PRO A 160 8.85 -14.74 -6.26
N TYR A 161 9.61 -13.64 -6.22
CA TYR A 161 10.84 -13.54 -5.44
C TYR A 161 10.67 -12.65 -4.20
N ILE A 162 9.92 -11.55 -4.35
CA ILE A 162 9.64 -10.60 -3.27
C ILE A 162 8.14 -10.48 -3.09
N ILE A 163 7.72 -10.44 -1.83
CA ILE A 163 6.35 -10.17 -1.44
C ILE A 163 6.22 -8.81 -0.79
N VAL A 164 5.26 -7.99 -1.23
CA VAL A 164 5.02 -6.64 -0.70
C VAL A 164 3.56 -6.52 -0.30
N SER A 165 3.29 -5.94 0.86
CA SER A 165 1.94 -5.64 1.36
C SER A 165 1.90 -4.15 1.65
N PRO A 166 1.53 -3.30 0.68
CA PRO A 166 1.31 -1.88 0.93
C PRO A 166 0.10 -1.71 1.84
N ASP A 167 0.10 -0.68 2.69
CA ASP A 167 -1.06 -0.37 3.52
C ASP A 167 -2.26 0.06 2.66
N GLY A 168 -1.99 0.70 1.52
CA GLY A 168 -2.96 1.00 0.47
C GLY A 168 -2.35 1.86 -0.63
N SER A 169 -3.13 2.11 -1.69
CA SER A 169 -2.73 2.92 -2.83
C SER A 169 -3.66 4.13 -3.01
N LEU A 170 -3.12 5.20 -3.61
CA LEU A 170 -3.93 6.33 -4.08
C LEU A 170 -4.12 6.20 -5.58
N GLY A 171 -5.37 6.26 -6.03
CA GLY A 171 -5.71 6.09 -7.44
C GLY A 171 -6.91 6.90 -7.87
N TYR A 172 -6.99 7.13 -9.18
CA TYR A 172 -8.20 7.63 -9.83
C TYR A 172 -9.01 6.41 -10.26
N MET A 173 -10.22 6.25 -9.72
CA MET A 173 -11.16 5.27 -10.27
C MET A 173 -11.82 5.90 -11.49
N ASP A 174 -11.43 5.44 -12.68
CA ASP A 174 -12.09 5.86 -13.91
C ASP A 174 -13.52 5.31 -13.88
N THR A 175 -14.53 6.17 -14.09
CA THR A 175 -15.96 5.77 -14.02
C THR A 175 -16.38 4.76 -15.10
N LEU A 176 -15.45 4.40 -15.99
CA LEU A 176 -15.58 3.39 -17.03
C LEU A 176 -14.90 2.04 -16.69
N SER A 177 -14.16 1.93 -15.57
CA SER A 177 -13.54 0.65 -15.17
C SER A 177 -14.48 -0.13 -14.25
N SER A 178 -15.11 -1.16 -14.81
CA SER A 178 -15.90 -2.14 -14.06
C SER A 178 -15.03 -2.85 -13.02
N ASN A 179 -15.30 -2.65 -11.72
CA ASN A 179 -14.89 -3.45 -10.55
C ASN A 179 -13.44 -3.92 -10.38
N ASP A 180 -12.55 -3.62 -11.30
CA ASP A 180 -11.12 -3.84 -11.15
C ASP A 180 -10.52 -2.53 -10.65
N PRO A 181 -9.91 -2.50 -9.44
CA PRO A 181 -9.02 -1.41 -9.11
C PRO A 181 -7.90 -1.46 -10.13
N VAL A 182 -7.99 -0.64 -11.17
CA VAL A 182 -7.01 -0.59 -12.25
C VAL A 182 -5.65 -0.40 -11.56
N PRO A 183 -4.69 -1.35 -11.70
CA PRO A 183 -3.34 -1.12 -11.22
C PRO A 183 -2.88 0.22 -11.79
N LEU A 184 -2.21 1.04 -10.99
CA LEU A 184 -1.32 2.07 -11.50
C LEU A 184 -0.37 1.37 -12.45
N ASN A 185 -0.75 1.29 -13.73
CA ASN A 185 0.06 0.70 -14.75
C ASN A 185 1.24 1.66 -14.86
N TRP A 186 2.34 1.28 -14.21
CA TRP A 186 3.71 1.53 -14.63
C TRP A 186 3.72 2.35 -15.92
N MET A 187 4.13 3.61 -15.81
CA MET A 187 4.68 4.31 -16.97
C MET A 187 5.68 3.36 -17.59
N ARG A 188 5.27 2.65 -18.66
CA ARG A 188 6.17 2.26 -19.73
C ARG A 188 6.74 3.57 -20.23
N VAL A 189 7.83 4.01 -19.62
CA VAL A 189 8.85 4.71 -20.37
C VAL A 189 9.17 3.75 -21.50
N GLN A 190 8.62 4.04 -22.68
CA GLN A 190 9.06 3.39 -23.90
C GLN A 190 10.54 3.71 -24.00
N VAL A 191 11.39 2.78 -23.55
CA VAL A 191 12.75 2.70 -24.04
C VAL A 191 12.57 2.41 -25.52
N SER A 192 12.70 3.46 -26.33
CA SER A 192 12.81 3.34 -27.77
C SER A 192 14.07 2.52 -28.06
N SER A 193 13.91 1.21 -28.14
CA SER A 193 14.86 0.35 -28.83
C SER A 193 14.80 0.73 -30.30
N GLY A 194 15.56 1.76 -30.65
CA GLY A 194 15.81 2.19 -32.02
C GLY A 194 16.56 1.11 -32.77
N ASN A 195 15.82 0.10 -33.24
CA ASN A 195 16.27 -0.79 -34.30
C ASN A 195 16.37 0.03 -35.58
N ARG A 196 17.60 0.40 -35.92
CA ARG A 196 17.98 1.04 -37.18
C ARG A 196 17.84 -0.02 -38.28
N VAL A 197 16.66 -0.09 -38.90
CA VAL A 197 16.47 -0.86 -40.14
C VAL A 197 17.31 -0.21 -41.23
N GLN A 198 18.24 -0.97 -41.80
CA GLN A 198 19.01 -0.60 -42.97
C GLN A 198 18.06 -0.50 -44.18
N ASN A 199 17.99 0.69 -44.78
CA ASN A 199 17.39 0.88 -46.10
C ASN A 199 18.21 0.09 -47.13
N THR A 200 17.59 -0.91 -47.75
CA THR A 200 17.99 -1.43 -49.06
C THR A 200 16.85 -1.13 -50.02
N SER A 201 16.96 -0.02 -50.75
CA SER A 201 16.17 0.23 -51.94
C SER A 201 16.83 -0.48 -53.11
N ALA A 202 16.14 -1.49 -53.64
CA ALA A 202 16.34 -2.00 -54.98
C ALA A 202 15.15 -1.56 -55.84
N LEU A 203 15.49 -1.08 -57.04
CA LEU A 203 14.65 -0.58 -58.15
C LEU A 203 14.23 0.90 -58.06
#